data_AF-V7CPU3-F1
#
_entry.id   AF-V7CPU3-F1
#
_cell.length_a   1.000
_cell.length_b   1.000
_cell.length_c   1.000
_cell.angle_alpha   90.00
_cell.angle_beta   90.00
_cell.angle_gamma   90.00
#
_symmetry.space_group_name_H-M   'P 1'
#
loop_
_entity.id
_entity.type
_entity.pdbx_description
1 polymer ?
#
loop_
_entity_poly.entity_id
_entity_poly.type
_entity_poly.pdbx_seq_one_letter_code
_entity_poly.pdbx_strand_id
1 'polypeptide(L)'
;MQSQQTEKEEEDEGPPPGWQPISTHPPPPPQLQPQPPPPQRPCGWVQMVCGSCHRLLSYPRGAKHVKCSCCETVNIVLEADQVGQVECGSCAVLLMYPYGASQVRCSSCQFVTEIGAHNKRPPWSVQQRKPIPAKSGC
;
A
#
# COMPACT_ATOMS: atom_id res chain seq x y z
N MET A 1 -41.21 31.51 55.95
CA MET A 1 -42.36 31.66 55.03
C MET A 1 -41.83 32.27 53.75
N GLN A 2 -42.21 31.71 52.60
CA GLN A 2 -41.84 32.05 51.20
C GLN A 2 -40.34 31.84 50.85
N SER A 3 -39.97 30.92 49.95
CA SER A 3 -40.34 30.74 48.52
C SER A 3 -39.74 31.84 47.64
N GLN A 4 -38.77 31.46 46.81
CA GLN A 4 -38.63 31.90 45.41
C GLN A 4 -37.56 31.04 44.72
N GLN A 5 -38.02 30.26 43.74
CA GLN A 5 -37.25 29.65 42.66
C GLN A 5 -36.62 30.75 41.80
N THR A 6 -35.40 30.53 41.33
CA THR A 6 -34.96 31.08 40.04
C THR A 6 -34.43 29.91 39.22
N GLU A 7 -35.27 29.54 38.25
CA GLU A 7 -34.98 28.69 37.10
C GLU A 7 -33.97 29.35 36.15
N LYS A 8 -33.25 28.48 35.41
CA LYS A 8 -32.53 28.72 34.14
C LYS A 8 -31.25 29.57 34.30
N GLU A 9 -30.14 29.27 33.65
CA GLU A 9 -29.97 28.71 32.32
C GLU A 9 -28.83 27.68 32.35
N GLU A 10 -29.17 26.45 31.98
CA GLU A 10 -28.18 25.48 31.49
C GLU A 10 -27.73 26.05 30.14
N GLU A 11 -26.59 26.73 30.13
CA GLU A 11 -25.97 27.23 28.91
C GLU A 11 -25.54 26.00 28.10
N ASP A 12 -26.44 25.55 27.24
CA ASP A 12 -26.20 24.61 26.16
C ASP A 12 -25.05 25.19 25.33
N GLU A 13 -23.82 24.79 25.67
CA GLU A 13 -22.64 25.01 24.83
C GLU A 13 -22.86 24.23 23.54
N GLY A 14 -23.62 24.85 22.64
CA GLY A 14 -23.83 24.39 21.29
C GLY A 14 -22.48 24.11 20.62
N PRO A 15 -22.43 23.10 19.75
CA PRO A 15 -21.17 22.64 19.17
C PRO A 15 -20.44 23.81 18.49
N PRO A 16 -19.11 23.94 18.68
CA PRO A 16 -18.39 25.13 18.23
C PRO A 16 -18.53 25.33 16.72
N PRO A 17 -18.51 26.60 16.25
CA PRO A 17 -18.69 26.94 14.85
C PRO A 17 -17.60 26.25 14.01
N GLY A 18 -17.98 25.18 13.31
CA GLY A 18 -17.07 24.32 12.54
C GLY A 18 -17.39 22.82 12.60
N TRP A 19 -18.23 22.36 13.54
CA TRP A 19 -18.69 20.97 13.58
C TRP A 19 -19.77 20.71 12.54
N GLN A 20 -19.33 20.22 11.39
CA GLN A 20 -20.20 19.54 10.43
C GLN A 20 -20.20 18.04 10.73
N PRO A 21 -21.37 17.38 10.87
CA PRO A 21 -21.42 15.93 10.98
C PRO A 21 -20.74 15.34 9.75
N ILE A 22 -19.65 14.61 9.96
CA ILE A 22 -18.96 13.90 8.88
C ILE A 22 -20.00 12.92 8.34
N SER A 23 -20.51 13.19 7.14
CA SER A 23 -21.51 12.34 6.52
C SER A 23 -20.97 10.92 6.48
N THR A 24 -21.58 10.03 7.25
CA THR A 24 -21.24 8.60 7.36
C THR A 24 -21.60 7.81 6.11
N HIS A 25 -21.75 8.47 4.96
CA HIS A 25 -21.91 7.77 3.69
C HIS A 25 -20.56 7.17 3.30
N PRO A 26 -20.42 5.83 3.32
CA PRO A 26 -19.25 5.21 2.72
C PRO A 26 -19.19 5.65 1.24
N PRO A 27 -18.01 6.03 0.72
CA PRO A 27 -17.88 6.27 -0.70
C PRO A 27 -18.36 5.02 -1.46
N PRO A 28 -19.11 5.17 -2.56
CA PRO A 28 -19.54 4.03 -3.36
C PRO A 28 -18.31 3.19 -3.73
N PRO A 29 -18.42 1.84 -3.74
CA PRO A 29 -17.32 0.99 -4.13
C PRO A 29 -16.79 1.45 -5.49
N PRO A 30 -15.46 1.51 -5.70
CA PRO A 30 -14.90 1.85 -6.99
C PRO A 30 -15.53 0.92 -8.02
N GLN A 31 -16.31 1.49 -8.95
CA GLN A 31 -16.89 0.73 -10.04
C GLN A 31 -15.72 0.05 -10.75
N LEU A 32 -15.73 -1.29 -10.80
CA LEU A 32 -14.76 -2.10 -11.54
C LEU A 32 -14.92 -1.78 -13.03
N GLN A 33 -14.39 -0.65 -13.46
CA GLN A 33 -14.24 -0.35 -14.87
C GLN A 33 -13.31 -1.41 -15.47
N PRO A 34 -13.61 -1.97 -16.65
CA PRO A 34 -12.69 -2.83 -17.37
C PRO A 34 -11.36 -2.09 -17.47
N GLN A 35 -10.33 -2.57 -16.76
CA GLN A 35 -9.03 -1.93 -16.82
C GLN A 35 -8.58 -1.97 -18.28
N PRO A 36 -8.20 -0.82 -18.87
CA PRO A 36 -7.70 -0.81 -20.23
C PRO A 36 -6.55 -1.82 -20.33
N PRO A 37 -6.46 -2.60 -21.43
CA PRO A 37 -5.34 -3.52 -21.61
C PRO A 37 -4.04 -2.75 -21.38
N PRO A 38 -3.09 -3.30 -20.61
CA PRO A 38 -1.85 -2.58 -20.30
C PRO A 38 -1.25 -2.10 -21.62
N PRO A 39 -0.83 -0.82 -21.71
CA PRO A 39 -0.33 -0.25 -22.95
C PRO A 39 0.73 -1.19 -23.52
N GLN A 40 0.57 -1.57 -24.80
CA GLN A 40 1.48 -2.50 -25.45
C GLN A 40 2.87 -1.87 -25.47
N ARG A 41 3.69 -2.25 -24.49
CA ARG A 41 5.04 -1.70 -24.30
C ARG A 41 5.90 -2.20 -25.47
N PRO A 42 6.77 -1.36 -26.05
CA PRO A 42 7.71 -1.81 -27.05
C PRO A 42 8.49 -3.01 -26.50
N CYS A 43 8.60 -4.07 -27.31
CA CYS A 43 9.17 -5.36 -26.94
C CYS A 43 10.53 -5.15 -26.26
N GLY A 44 10.59 -5.31 -24.94
CA GLY A 44 11.82 -5.17 -24.16
C GLY A 44 11.94 -3.94 -23.26
N TRP A 45 10.96 -3.03 -23.19
CA TRP A 45 10.95 -1.94 -22.20
C TRP A 45 9.92 -2.15 -21.10
N VAL A 46 10.29 -1.81 -19.88
CA VAL A 46 9.46 -1.91 -18.66
C VAL A 46 9.57 -0.62 -17.85
N GLN A 47 8.73 -0.49 -16.83
CA GLN A 47 8.60 0.73 -16.04
C GLN A 47 8.82 0.46 -14.56
N MET A 48 9.33 1.46 -13.85
CA MET A 48 9.41 1.48 -12.39
C MET A 48 9.18 2.90 -11.86
N VAL A 49 8.88 3.01 -10.58
CA VAL A 49 8.83 4.29 -9.88
C VAL A 49 10.16 4.50 -9.15
N CYS A 50 10.75 5.69 -9.27
CA CYS A 50 11.96 6.03 -8.54
C CYS A 50 11.68 6.07 -7.03
N GLY A 51 12.51 5.38 -6.24
CA GLY A 51 12.36 5.32 -4.78
C GLY A 51 12.66 6.62 -4.04
N SER A 52 13.20 7.65 -4.72
CA SER A 52 13.50 8.95 -4.10
C SER A 52 12.53 10.06 -4.53
N CYS A 53 12.35 10.25 -5.84
CA CYS A 53 11.53 11.35 -6.36
C CYS A 53 10.16 10.90 -6.89
N HIS A 54 9.83 9.61 -6.78
CA HIS A 54 8.57 9.02 -7.26
C HIS A 54 8.28 9.22 -8.75
N ARG A 55 9.27 9.61 -9.57
CA ARG A 55 9.12 9.72 -11.02
C ARG A 55 9.01 8.33 -11.65
N LEU A 56 8.09 8.17 -12.60
CA LEU A 56 8.01 6.98 -13.45
C LEU A 56 9.19 6.96 -14.44
N LEU A 57 9.96 5.88 -14.43
CA LEU A 57 11.12 5.64 -15.28
C LEU A 57 10.83 4.49 -16.23
N SER A 58 11.21 4.66 -17.50
CA SER A 58 11.22 3.56 -18.48
C SER A 58 12.64 3.06 -18.66
N TYR A 59 12.83 1.75 -18.69
CA TYR A 59 14.14 1.13 -18.77
C TYR A 59 14.07 -0.21 -19.55
N PRO A 60 15.19 -0.68 -20.13
CA PRO A 60 15.21 -1.96 -20.82
C PRO A 60 15.09 -3.12 -19.83
N ARG A 61 14.29 -4.13 -20.18
CA ARG A 61 14.10 -5.36 -19.41
C ARG A 61 15.44 -6.05 -19.17
N GLY A 62 15.65 -6.54 -17.94
CA GLY A 62 16.92 -7.13 -17.52
C GLY A 62 17.93 -6.13 -16.95
N ALA A 63 17.64 -4.82 -16.93
CA ALA A 63 18.45 -3.88 -16.17
C ALA A 63 18.35 -4.20 -14.66
N LYS A 64 19.49 -4.27 -13.97
CA LYS A 64 19.56 -4.44 -12.51
C LYS A 64 19.54 -3.12 -11.75
N HIS A 65 20.03 -2.06 -12.40
CA HIS A 65 20.14 -0.72 -11.85
C HIS A 65 19.66 0.30 -12.87
N VAL A 66 18.89 1.29 -12.41
CA VAL A 66 18.37 2.38 -13.25
C VAL A 66 18.66 3.71 -12.57
N LYS A 67 19.53 4.53 -13.18
CA LYS A 67 19.76 5.90 -12.73
C LYS A 67 18.55 6.76 -13.09
N CYS A 68 17.95 7.42 -12.10
CA CYS A 68 16.88 8.38 -12.32
C CYS A 68 17.44 9.60 -13.07
N SER A 69 16.85 9.96 -14.20
CA SER A 69 17.25 11.16 -14.95
C SER A 69 16.87 12.47 -14.24
N CYS A 70 15.98 12.42 -13.25
CA CYS A 70 15.46 13.61 -12.56
C CYS A 70 16.23 13.96 -11.29
N CYS A 71 16.55 12.95 -10.47
CA CYS A 71 17.18 13.15 -9.16
C CYS A 71 18.50 12.39 -9.00
N GLU A 72 18.99 11.76 -10.07
CA GLU A 72 20.24 10.98 -10.12
C GLU A 72 20.32 9.74 -9.23
N THR A 73 19.32 9.47 -8.38
CA THR A 73 19.24 8.24 -7.58
C THR A 73 19.38 7.01 -8.47
N VAL A 74 20.28 6.10 -8.08
CA VAL A 74 20.37 4.75 -8.67
C VAL A 74 19.35 3.86 -7.97
N ASN A 75 18.38 3.37 -8.73
CA ASN A 75 17.34 2.47 -8.23
C ASN A 75 17.71 1.02 -8.56
N ILE A 76 17.46 0.11 -7.62
CA ILE A 76 17.62 -1.32 -7.84
C ILE A 76 16.32 -1.86 -8.45
N VAL A 77 16.44 -2.62 -9.52
CA VAL A 77 15.33 -3.33 -10.15
C VAL A 77 15.33 -4.76 -9.65
N LEU A 78 14.24 -5.16 -9.01
CA LEU A 78 14.01 -6.54 -8.59
C LEU A 78 12.93 -7.15 -9.49
N GLU A 79 13.27 -8.27 -10.12
CA GLU A 79 12.29 -9.08 -10.84
C GLU A 79 11.37 -9.79 -9.83
N ALA A 80 10.20 -10.26 -10.28
CA ALA A 80 9.19 -10.82 -9.38
C ALA A 80 9.64 -12.07 -8.59
N ASP A 81 10.66 -12.78 -9.06
CA ASP A 81 11.32 -13.89 -8.36
C ASP A 81 12.32 -13.42 -7.29
N GLN A 82 12.78 -12.18 -7.36
CA GLN A 82 13.78 -11.58 -6.47
C GLN A 82 13.15 -10.80 -5.31
N VAL A 83 11.81 -10.79 -5.21
CA VAL A 83 11.09 -10.14 -4.13
C VAL A 83 10.40 -11.17 -3.25
N GLY A 84 10.81 -11.20 -1.98
CA GLY A 84 10.16 -11.95 -0.91
C GLY A 84 9.07 -11.12 -0.23
N GLN A 85 8.17 -11.83 0.47
CA GLN A 85 7.16 -11.23 1.32
C GLN A 85 7.18 -11.85 2.71
N VAL A 86 7.00 -11.02 3.73
CA VAL A 86 6.89 -11.44 5.13
C VAL A 86 5.88 -10.56 5.85
N GLU A 87 5.12 -11.15 6.76
CA GLU A 87 4.26 -10.40 7.66
C GLU A 87 5.06 -9.93 8.87
N CYS A 88 4.94 -8.66 9.23
CA CYS A 88 5.61 -8.12 10.41
C CYS A 88 5.07 -8.79 11.68
N GLY A 89 5.96 -9.38 12.49
CA GLY A 89 5.57 -10.06 13.74
C GLY A 89 5.00 -9.15 14.84
N SER A 90 4.98 -7.83 14.64
CA SER A 90 4.44 -6.87 15.61
C SER A 90 3.14 -6.22 15.12
N CYS A 91 3.14 -5.63 13.92
CA CYS A 91 1.99 -4.88 13.41
C CYS A 91 1.23 -5.57 12.26
N ALA A 92 1.58 -6.82 11.93
CA ALA A 92 0.97 -7.61 10.86
C ALA A 92 1.02 -6.98 9.44
N VAL A 93 1.77 -5.90 9.25
CA VAL A 93 1.96 -5.29 7.93
C VAL A 93 2.75 -6.24 7.03
N LEU A 94 2.26 -6.43 5.80
CA LEU A 94 2.97 -7.19 4.77
C LEU A 94 4.13 -6.37 4.21
N LEU A 95 5.35 -6.86 4.41
CA LEU A 95 6.58 -6.25 3.94
C LEU A 95 7.07 -6.95 2.69
N MET A 96 7.53 -6.18 1.71
CA MET A 96 8.29 -6.68 0.57
C MET A 96 9.77 -6.44 0.82
N TYR A 97 10.61 -7.42 0.47
CA TYR A 97 12.04 -7.34 0.71
C TYR A 97 12.83 -8.10 -0.37
N PRO A 98 14.12 -7.79 -0.57
CA PRO A 98 14.98 -8.54 -1.47
C PRO A 98 15.10 -10.00 -0.99
N TYR A 99 14.80 -10.94 -1.88
CA TYR A 99 14.83 -12.36 -1.53
C TYR A 99 16.23 -12.77 -1.07
N GLY A 100 16.31 -13.53 0.03
CA GLY A 100 17.57 -13.95 0.66
C GLY A 100 18.00 -13.13 1.87
N ALA A 101 17.30 -12.05 2.23
CA ALA A 101 17.53 -11.38 3.52
C ALA A 101 17.20 -12.32 4.69
N SER A 102 18.05 -12.34 5.72
CA SER A 102 17.83 -13.09 6.96
C SER A 102 16.89 -12.38 7.93
N GLN A 103 16.74 -11.06 7.79
CA GLN A 103 15.91 -10.22 8.64
C GLN A 103 15.39 -9.00 7.87
N VAL A 104 14.21 -8.51 8.25
CA VAL A 104 13.57 -7.36 7.61
C VAL A 104 13.05 -6.41 8.69
N ARG A 105 13.43 -5.14 8.60
CA ARG A 105 12.89 -4.09 9.48
C ARG A 105 11.57 -3.56 8.89
N CYS A 106 10.53 -3.55 9.70
CA CYS A 106 9.25 -2.97 9.32
C CYS A 106 9.37 -1.46 9.17
N SER A 107 8.93 -0.92 8.03
CA SER A 107 8.88 0.54 7.80
C SER A 107 7.83 1.24 8.67
N SER A 108 6.77 0.53 9.07
CA SER A 108 5.66 1.09 9.85
C SER A 108 5.95 1.15 11.35
N CYS A 109 6.46 0.07 11.95
CA CYS A 109 6.65 -0.03 13.41
C CYS A 109 8.11 -0.27 13.83
N GLN A 110 9.05 -0.31 12.89
CA GLN A 110 10.50 -0.48 13.12
C GLN A 110 10.91 -1.83 13.73
N PHE A 111 9.96 -2.73 14.03
CA PHE A 111 10.20 -4.11 14.47
C PHE A 111 11.00 -4.89 13.43
N VAL A 112 11.96 -5.69 13.87
CA VAL A 112 12.78 -6.55 13.01
C VAL A 112 12.21 -7.96 13.04
N THR A 113 11.81 -8.46 11.87
CA THR A 113 11.30 -9.83 11.70
C THR A 113 12.39 -10.70 11.10
N GLU A 114 12.75 -11.78 11.77
CA GLU A 114 13.65 -12.81 11.24
C GLU A 114 12.94 -13.63 10.16
N ILE A 115 13.65 -13.96 9.08
CA ILE A 115 13.13 -14.75 7.97
C ILE A 115 13.53 -16.20 8.17
N GLY A 116 12.57 -17.03 8.56
CA GLY A 116 12.72 -18.47 8.76
C GLY A 116 11.82 -19.29 7.83
N ALA A 117 11.94 -20.61 7.89
CA ALA A 117 11.10 -21.51 7.09
C ALA A 117 9.59 -21.35 7.37
N HIS A 118 9.22 -20.85 8.56
CA HIS A 118 7.83 -20.73 9.02
C HIS A 118 7.11 -19.48 8.49
N ASN A 119 7.82 -18.44 8.08
CA ASN A 119 7.24 -17.18 7.61
C ASN A 119 7.72 -16.77 6.20
N LYS A 120 8.55 -17.61 5.58
CA LYS A 120 8.99 -17.42 4.20
C LYS A 120 7.84 -17.75 3.22
N ARG A 121 7.38 -16.72 2.52
CA ARG A 121 6.37 -16.85 1.46
C ARG A 121 7.02 -17.25 0.12
N PRO A 122 6.30 -17.93 -0.79
CA PRO A 122 6.76 -18.13 -2.16
C PRO A 122 7.13 -16.79 -2.83
N PRO A 123 8.02 -16.80 -3.84
CA PRO A 123 8.35 -15.59 -4.59
C PRO A 123 7.09 -14.94 -5.17
N TRP A 124 7.09 -13.62 -5.28
CA TRP A 124 5.94 -12.85 -5.71
C TRP A 124 5.36 -13.32 -7.05
N SER A 125 6.20 -13.80 -7.96
CA SER A 125 5.78 -14.41 -9.23
C SER A 125 4.81 -15.60 -9.09
N VAL A 126 4.97 -16.43 -8.05
CA VAL A 126 4.09 -17.57 -7.77
C VAL A 126 2.77 -17.08 -7.19
N GLN A 127 2.81 -16.07 -6.33
CA GLN A 127 1.63 -15.54 -5.67
C GLN A 127 0.72 -14.71 -6.60
N GLN A 128 1.31 -14.03 -7.59
CA GLN A 128 0.55 -13.31 -8.62
C GLN A 128 -0.28 -14.24 -9.50
N ARG A 129 0.05 -15.53 -9.58
CA ARG A 129 -0.74 -16.54 -10.32
C ARG A 129 -2.01 -16.99 -9.59
N LYS A 130 -2.55 -16.19 -8.65
CA LYS A 130 -3.83 -16.55 -8.02
C LYS A 130 -4.86 -16.80 -9.13
N PRO A 131 -5.54 -17.96 -9.15
CA PRO A 131 -6.53 -18.25 -10.17
C PRO A 131 -7.57 -17.15 -10.11
N ILE A 132 -7.78 -16.46 -11.23
CA ILE A 132 -9.04 -15.75 -11.44
C ILE A 132 -10.11 -16.82 -11.20
N PRO A 133 -11.07 -16.63 -10.27
CA PRO A 133 -12.15 -17.59 -10.13
C PRO A 133 -12.77 -17.73 -11.52
N ALA A 134 -12.66 -18.92 -12.11
CA ALA A 134 -13.36 -19.25 -13.33
C ALA A 134 -14.82 -18.88 -13.06
N LYS A 135 -15.33 -17.87 -13.76
CA LYS A 135 -16.75 -17.53 -13.69
C LYS A 135 -17.50 -18.77 -14.12
N SER A 136 -18.06 -19.47 -13.14
CA SER A 136 -19.03 -20.53 -13.33
C SER A 136 -20.35 -19.89 -13.78
N GLY A 137 -20.80 -20.25 -14.98
CA GLY A 137 -22.17 -20.05 -15.48
C GLY A 137 -22.43 -18.70 -16.16
N CYS A 138 -23.21 -18.62 -17.24
CA CYS A 138 -24.18 -19.57 -17.81
C CYS A 138 -23.89 -19.86 -19.29
#